data_AF-A0A357LYS0-F1
#
_entry.id   AF-A0A357LYS0-F1
#
_cell.length_a   1.000
_cell.length_b   1.000
_cell.length_c   1.000
_cell.angle_alpha   90.00
_cell.angle_beta   90.00
_cell.angle_gamma   90.00
#
_symmetry.space_group_name_H-M   'P 1'
#
loop_
_entity.id
_entity.type
_entity.pdbx_description
1 polymer ?
#
loop_
_entity_poly.entity_id
_entity_poly.type
_entity_poly.pdbx_seq_one_letter_code
_entity_poly.pdbx_strand_id
1 'polypeptide(L)' 'MEYLIGILAVGVVAPIAIVMHYLTKWREMKTLSGDDERLLEDLWQTAQKLERRIETLETILDKEAPDWRDRHG' A
#
# COMPACT_ATOMS: atom_id res chain seq x y z
N MET A 1 37.52 -32.11 -21.87
CA MET A 1 36.32 -32.56 -21.12
C MET A 1 35.90 -31.54 -20.07
N GLU A 2 36.83 -30.88 -19.38
CA GLU A 2 36.55 -29.85 -18.35
C GLU A 2 35.63 -28.70 -18.81
N TYR A 3 35.83 -28.18 -20.04
CA TYR A 3 35.00 -27.09 -20.57
C TYR A 3 33.53 -27.49 -20.80
N LEU A 4 33.28 -28.76 -21.11
CA LEU A 4 31.94 -29.29 -21.36
C LEU A 4 31.09 -29.26 -20.08
N ILE A 5 31.72 -29.57 -18.94
CA ILE A 5 31.09 -29.51 -17.62
C ILE A 5 30.80 -28.06 -17.25
N GLY A 6 31.74 -27.14 -17.49
CA GLY A 6 31.54 -25.71 -17.24
C GLY A 6 30.41 -25.10 -18.07
N ILE A 7 30.35 -25.42 -19.37
CA ILE A 7 29.29 -24.94 -20.27
C ILE A 7 27.92 -25.51 -19.88
N LEU A 8 27.84 -26.80 -19.53
CA LEU A 8 26.60 -27.41 -19.05
C LEU A 8 26.14 -26.78 -17.72
N ALA A 9 27.07 -26.57 -16.79
CA ALA A 9 26.77 -25.94 -15.51
C ALA A 9 26.25 -24.51 -15.70
N VAL A 10 26.92 -23.68 -16.49
CA VAL A 10 26.45 -22.31 -16.76
C VAL A 10 25.14 -22.32 -17.55
N GLY A 11 25.00 -23.19 -18.54
CA GLY A 11 23.80 -23.29 -19.38
C GLY A 11 22.55 -23.78 -18.63
N VAL A 12 22.69 -24.41 -17.47
CA VAL A 12 21.56 -24.92 -16.66
C VAL A 12 21.41 -24.12 -15.36
N VAL A 13 22.50 -23.94 -14.60
CA VAL A 13 22.47 -23.29 -13.29
C VAL A 13 22.19 -21.79 -13.42
N ALA A 14 22.81 -21.10 -14.38
CA ALA A 14 22.58 -19.68 -14.57
C ALA A 14 21.11 -19.36 -14.92
N PRO A 15 20.46 -20.00 -15.90
CA PRO A 15 19.05 -19.73 -16.18
C PRO A 15 18.13 -20.12 -15.02
N ILE A 16 18.41 -21.21 -14.29
CA ILE A 16 17.62 -21.57 -13.10
C ILE A 16 17.74 -20.47 -12.01
N ALA A 17 18.94 -19.97 -11.77
CA ALA A 17 19.17 -18.90 -10.79
C ALA A 17 18.49 -17.59 -11.21
N ILE A 18 18.56 -17.25 -12.49
CA ILE A 18 17.86 -16.09 -13.08
C ILE A 18 16.35 -16.24 -12.88
N VAL A 19 15.77 -17.39 -13.26
CA VAL A 19 14.33 -17.66 -13.09
C VAL A 19 13.92 -17.56 -11.61
N MET A 20 14.67 -18.19 -10.70
CA MET A 20 14.41 -18.06 -9.26
C MET A 20 14.49 -16.61 -8.78
N HIS A 21 15.47 -15.83 -9.24
CA HIS A 21 15.62 -14.43 -8.87
C HIS A 21 14.38 -13.61 -9.24
N TYR A 22 13.87 -13.77 -10.46
CA TYR A 22 12.68 -13.07 -10.90
C TYR A 22 11.40 -13.57 -10.23
N LEU A 23 11.29 -14.86 -9.93
CA LEU A 23 10.16 -15.41 -9.17
C LEU A 23 10.12 -14.89 -7.74
N THR A 24 11.27 -14.79 -7.06
CA THR A 24 11.37 -14.21 -5.71
C THR A 24 10.97 -12.74 -5.73
N LYS A 25 11.50 -11.95 -6.67
CA LYS A 25 11.09 -10.54 -6.84
C LYS A 25 9.60 -10.38 -7.13
N TRP A 26 9.02 -11.24 -7.96
CA TRP A 26 7.59 -11.19 -8.26
C TRP A 26 6.72 -11.53 -7.05
N ARG A 27 7.15 -12.49 -6.21
CA ARG A 27 6.47 -12.81 -4.95
C ARG A 27 6.54 -11.65 -3.96
N GLU A 28 7.70 -10.98 -3.83
CA GLU A 28 7.86 -9.79 -3.00
C GLU A 28 6.92 -8.66 -3.45
N MET A 29 6.80 -8.41 -4.77
CA MET A 29 5.87 -7.42 -5.32
C MET A 29 4.40 -7.78 -5.06
N LYS A 30 4.04 -9.07 -5.07
CA LYS A 30 2.65 -9.51 -4.80
C LYS A 30 2.25 -9.36 -3.33
N THR A 31 3.18 -9.55 -2.39
CA THR A 31 2.91 -9.31 -0.96
C THR A 31 2.54 -7.84 -0.70
N LEU A 32 3.15 -6.89 -1.44
CA LEU A 32 2.82 -5.46 -1.33
C LEU A 32 1.34 -5.18 -1.60
N SER A 33 0.74 -5.84 -2.61
CA SER A 33 -0.66 -5.60 -3.00
C SER A 33 -1.67 -5.84 -1.87
N GLY A 34 -1.42 -6.81 -0.99
CA GLY A 34 -2.33 -7.09 0.14
C GLY A 34 -2.16 -6.10 1.30
N ASP A 35 -0.94 -5.60 1.51
CA ASP A 35 -0.68 -4.55 2.50
C ASP A 35 -1.20 -3.19 2.02
N ASP A 36 -1.16 -2.93 0.71
CA ASP A 36 -1.74 -1.73 0.09
C ASP A 36 -3.27 -1.68 0.28
N GLU A 37 -3.97 -2.80 0.08
CA GLU A 37 -5.42 -2.89 0.34
C GLU A 37 -5.76 -2.60 1.81
N ARG A 38 -4.97 -3.14 2.74
CA ARG A 38 -5.13 -2.87 4.18
C ARG A 38 -4.87 -1.42 4.54
N LEU A 39 -3.85 -0.81 3.94
CA LEU A 39 -3.54 0.60 4.13
C LEU A 39 -4.70 1.48 3.65
N LEU A 40 -5.27 1.17 2.49
CA LEU A 40 -6.45 1.88 1.97
C LEU A 40 -7.66 1.73 2.89
N GLU A 41 -7.89 0.53 3.44
CA GLU A 41 -8.96 0.30 4.41
C GLU A 41 -8.76 1.14 5.68
N ASP A 42 -7.55 1.19 6.24
CA ASP A 42 -7.25 1.97 7.44
C ASP A 42 -7.41 3.48 7.21
N LEU A 43 -6.97 3.96 6.05
CA LEU A 43 -7.18 5.35 5.64
C LEU A 43 -8.68 5.68 5.50
N TRP A 44 -9.45 4.79 4.91
CA TRP A 44 -10.91 4.95 4.79
C TRP A 44 -11.61 4.98 6.15
N GLN A 45 -11.25 4.06 7.06
CA GLN A 45 -11.78 4.05 8.42
C GLN A 45 -11.42 5.33 9.19
N THR A 46 -10.18 5.81 9.02
CA THR A 46 -9.72 7.06 9.62
C THR A 46 -10.48 8.26 9.09
N ALA A 47 -10.68 8.34 7.77
CA ALA A 47 -11.47 9.41 7.14
C ALA A 47 -12.89 9.46 7.69
N GLN A 48 -13.59 8.32 7.78
CA GLN A 48 -14.93 8.26 8.38
C GLN A 48 -14.96 8.71 9.85
N LYS A 49 -13.91 8.37 10.62
CA LYS A 49 -13.82 8.80 12.02
C LYS A 49 -13.63 10.30 12.11
N LEU A 50 -12.84 10.90 11.23
CA LEU A 50 -12.66 12.35 11.16
C LEU A 50 -13.95 13.05 10.74
N GLU A 51 -14.69 12.51 9.77
CA GLU A 51 -15.99 13.04 9.34
C GLU A 51 -16.99 13.12 10.52
N ARG A 52 -17.16 12.02 11.28
CA ARG A 52 -18.01 12.02 12.49
C ARG A 52 -17.58 13.04 13.53
N ARG A 53 -16.28 13.29 13.66
CA ARG A 53 -15.75 14.32 14.57
C ARG A 53 -16.05 15.71 14.04
N ILE A 54 -15.95 15.94 12.73
CA ILE A 54 -16.30 17.21 12.10
C ILE A 54 -17.78 17.50 12.33
N GLU A 55 -18.68 16.55 12.09
CA GLU A 55 -20.12 16.71 12.37
C GLU A 55 -20.39 17.09 13.83
N THR A 56 -19.67 16.46 14.75
CA THR A 56 -19.75 16.78 16.19
C THR A 56 -19.27 18.20 16.46
N LEU A 57 -18.15 18.61 15.86
CA LEU A 57 -17.61 19.97 16.00
C LEU A 57 -18.54 21.00 15.38
N GLU A 58 -19.13 20.73 14.22
CA GLU A 58 -20.15 21.59 13.60
C GLU A 58 -21.37 21.73 14.50
N THR A 59 -21.84 20.64 15.12
CA THR A 59 -22.96 20.68 16.07
C THR A 59 -22.63 21.51 17.31
N ILE A 60 -21.40 21.45 17.82
CA ILE A 60 -20.95 22.27 18.95
C ILE A 60 -20.84 23.74 18.51
N LEU A 61 -20.26 23.99 17.35
CA LEU A 61 -20.04 25.33 16.82
C LEU A 61 -21.37 26.03 16.50
N ASP A 62 -22.36 25.30 15.99
CA ASP A 62 -23.73 25.78 15.80
C ASP A 62 -24.40 26.20 17.12
N LYS A 63 -24.06 25.55 18.24
CA LYS A 63 -24.56 25.92 19.57
C LYS A 63 -23.83 27.11 20.17
N GLU A 64 -22.50 27.16 20.03
CA GLU A 64 -21.67 28.18 20.67
C GLU A 64 -21.62 29.49 19.86
N ALA A 65 -21.73 29.43 18.54
CA ALA A 65 -21.63 30.59 17.66
C ALA A 65 -22.59 30.51 16.47
N PRO A 66 -23.92 30.64 16.66
CA PRO A 66 -24.94 30.37 15.63
C PRO A 66 -24.71 31.03 14.25
N ASP A 67 -24.08 32.21 14.20
CA ASP A 67 -23.76 32.96 12.96
C ASP A 67 -22.38 32.63 12.36
N TRP A 68 -21.69 31.58 12.81
CA TRP A 68 -20.32 31.30 12.37
C TRP A 68 -20.21 31.00 10.87
N ARG A 69 -21.26 30.39 10.29
CA ARG A 69 -21.35 30.07 8.86
C ARG A 69 -21.47 31.33 8.01
N ASP A 70 -22.12 32.38 8.51
CA ASP A 70 -22.35 33.64 7.79
C ASP A 70 -21.13 34.58 7.83
N ARG A 71 -20.19 34.38 8.75
CA ARG A 71 -18.98 35.23 8.88
C ARG A 71 -17.86 34.91 7.89
N HIS A 72 -17.95 33.79 7.16
CA HIS A 72 -16.90 33.31 6.25
C HIS A 72 -17.39 32.94 4.84
N GLY A 73 -18.61 33.35 4.46
CA GLY A 73 -19.05 33.42 3.06
C GLY A 73 -18.68 34.75 2.43
#